data_AF-A0A8C5NYU4-F1
#
_entry.id   AF-A0A8C5NYU4-F1
#
_cell.length_a   1.000
_cell.length_b   1.000
_cell.length_c   1.000
_cell.angle_alpha   90.00
_cell.angle_beta   90.00
_cell.angle_gamma   90.00
#
_symmetry.space_group_name_H-M   'P 1'
#
loop_
_entity.id
_entity.type
_entity.pdbx_description
1 polymer ?
#
loop_
_entity_poly.entity_id
_entity_poly.type
_entity_poly.pdbx_seq_one_letter_code
_entity_poly.pdbx_strand_id
1 'polypeptide(L)'
;MAAAESDSEAAAAETRPESSFPEGEAPGTTMSRVELLDTMVDTFLEKLVAAGRRPSGIPEKDLCSTVAPYLLQQRDALRRHVQKQEAKNQELASAVLAGRRQVEELQQQVQARQQAWQALHREQRELLSVLRAPE
;
A
#
# COMPACT_ATOMS: atom_id res chain seq x y z
N MET A 1 -56.15 -4.74 -21.86
CA MET A 1 -56.59 -3.38 -22.18
C MET A 1 -55.32 -2.62 -22.58
N ALA A 2 -55.01 -2.33 -23.83
CA ALA A 2 -55.74 -1.67 -24.93
C ALA A 2 -55.98 -0.16 -24.71
N ALA A 3 -55.74 0.61 -25.78
CA ALA A 3 -55.70 2.07 -25.99
C ALA A 3 -54.31 2.71 -25.74
N ALA A 4 -53.51 3.16 -26.72
CA ALA A 4 -53.71 3.89 -27.99
C ALA A 4 -54.15 5.36 -27.82
N GLU A 5 -53.62 6.22 -28.71
CA GLU A 5 -53.79 7.69 -28.90
C GLU A 5 -52.67 8.53 -28.26
N SER A 6 -51.65 8.99 -28.99
CA SER A 6 -51.60 9.98 -30.11
C SER A 6 -51.93 11.40 -29.64
N ASP A 7 -50.91 12.29 -29.61
CA ASP A 7 -50.88 13.48 -30.47
C ASP A 7 -49.74 14.47 -30.17
N SER A 8 -49.43 15.22 -31.24
CA SER A 8 -48.78 16.53 -31.29
C SER A 8 -47.27 16.58 -31.52
N GLU A 9 -46.95 16.49 -32.81
CA GLU A 9 -46.08 17.42 -33.55
C GLU A 9 -45.68 18.70 -32.78
N ALA A 10 -44.38 18.87 -32.57
CA ALA A 10 -43.75 20.16 -32.33
C ALA A 10 -42.37 20.13 -33.00
N ALA A 11 -42.32 20.69 -34.21
CA ALA A 11 -41.09 21.02 -34.89
C ALA A 11 -40.25 21.98 -34.01
N ALA A 12 -39.04 21.54 -33.65
CA ALA A 12 -38.03 22.42 -33.07
C ALA A 12 -36.65 21.94 -33.55
N ALA A 13 -35.97 22.87 -34.23
CA ALA A 13 -34.72 22.71 -34.96
C ALA A 13 -33.67 21.83 -34.26
N GLU A 14 -33.08 20.90 -35.03
CA GLU A 14 -31.75 20.34 -34.73
C GLU A 14 -30.72 21.47 -34.74
N THR A 15 -30.42 22.04 -33.57
CA THR A 15 -29.16 22.75 -33.36
C THR A 15 -28.17 21.77 -32.75
N ARG A 16 -27.34 21.21 -33.63
CA ARG A 16 -26.06 20.56 -33.32
C ARG A 16 -25.33 21.40 -32.25
N PRO A 17 -25.04 20.88 -31.05
CA PRO A 17 -24.18 21.59 -30.13
C PRO A 17 -22.77 21.47 -30.69
N GLU A 18 -22.35 22.48 -31.45
CA GLU A 18 -20.93 22.73 -31.67
C GLU A 18 -20.29 22.81 -30.29
N SER A 19 -19.47 21.81 -29.99
CA SER A 19 -18.57 21.80 -28.86
C SER A 19 -17.62 22.97 -29.04
N SER A 20 -18.00 24.12 -28.50
CA SER A 20 -17.12 25.28 -28.37
C SER A 20 -16.00 24.89 -27.42
N PHE A 21 -14.84 24.60 -28.00
CA PHE A 21 -13.60 24.44 -27.25
C PHE A 21 -13.27 25.82 -26.66
N PRO A 22 -12.90 25.92 -25.37
CA PRO A 22 -12.60 27.20 -24.77
C PRO A 22 -11.38 27.79 -25.49
N GLU A 23 -11.62 28.90 -26.17
CA GLU A 23 -10.62 29.73 -26.82
C GLU A 23 -9.74 30.35 -25.74
N GLY A 24 -8.65 29.65 -25.42
CA GLY A 24 -7.63 30.14 -24.52
C GLY A 24 -6.71 31.09 -25.28
N GLU A 25 -6.95 32.40 -25.14
CA GLU A 25 -5.97 33.42 -25.51
C GLU A 25 -4.71 33.27 -24.63
N ALA A 26 -3.60 32.96 -25.29
CA ALA A 26 -2.23 33.07 -24.79
C ALA A 26 -1.41 33.83 -25.85
N PRO A 27 -0.33 34.54 -25.47
CA PRO A 27 0.21 35.66 -26.22
C PRO A 27 0.67 35.27 -27.63
N GLY A 28 0.31 36.12 -28.58
CA GLY A 28 0.54 36.04 -30.02
C GLY A 28 1.72 35.18 -30.47
N THR A 29 1.41 33.99 -30.96
CA THR A 29 2.14 33.36 -32.07
C THR A 29 1.12 32.51 -32.82
N THR A 30 0.54 33.08 -33.88
CA THR A 30 -0.19 32.33 -34.90
C THR A 30 0.82 31.49 -35.69
N MET A 31 1.46 30.52 -35.03
CA MET A 31 2.39 29.61 -35.68
C MET A 31 1.59 28.78 -36.67
N SER A 32 1.96 28.89 -37.95
CA SER A 32 1.41 28.02 -38.97
C SER A 32 1.69 26.56 -38.60
N ARG A 33 0.86 25.63 -39.08
CA ARG A 33 1.05 24.20 -38.83
C ARG A 33 2.44 23.69 -39.23
N VAL A 34 3.06 24.34 -40.22
CA VAL A 34 4.41 24.02 -40.70
C VAL A 34 5.46 24.51 -39.70
N GLU A 35 5.37 25.75 -39.22
CA GLU A 35 6.30 26.28 -38.21
C GLU A 35 6.20 25.52 -36.87
N LEU A 36 5.00 25.05 -36.51
CA LEU A 36 4.81 24.17 -35.36
C LEU A 36 5.51 22.82 -35.55
N LEU A 37 5.42 22.24 -36.76
CA LEU A 37 6.08 20.98 -37.08
C LEU A 37 7.61 21.14 -37.02
N ASP A 38 8.15 22.20 -37.60
CA ASP A 38 9.59 22.50 -37.57
C ASP A 38 10.08 22.66 -36.13
N THR A 39 9.34 23.41 -35.30
CA THR A 39 9.66 23.58 -33.87
C THR A 39 9.60 22.25 -33.10
N MET A 40 8.62 21.39 -33.38
CA MET A 40 8.55 20.05 -32.78
C MET A 40 9.72 19.16 -33.21
N VAL A 41 10.12 19.22 -34.49
CA VAL A 41 11.25 18.46 -35.01
C VAL A 41 12.55 18.95 -34.39
N ASP A 42 12.78 20.26 -34.32
CA ASP A 42 13.98 20.86 -33.72
C ASP A 42 14.10 20.50 -32.24
N THR A 43 13.02 20.69 -31.46
CA THR A 43 13.00 20.34 -30.04
C THR A 43 13.13 18.83 -29.79
N PHE A 44 12.61 18.00 -30.71
CA PHE A 44 12.79 16.55 -30.65
C PHE A 44 14.24 16.16 -30.94
N LEU A 45 14.86 16.71 -31.99
CA LEU A 45 16.24 16.45 -32.35
C LEU A 45 17.20 16.92 -31.26
N GLU A 46 16.98 18.09 -30.67
CA GLU A 46 17.75 18.59 -29.54
C GLU A 46 17.70 17.63 -28.34
N LYS A 47 16.50 17.20 -27.95
CA LYS A 47 16.31 16.23 -26.86
C LYS A 47 16.90 14.85 -27.19
N LEU A 48 16.82 14.42 -28.45
CA LEU A 48 17.32 13.12 -28.90
C LEU A 48 18.85 13.10 -28.91
N VAL A 49 19.48 14.17 -29.38
CA VAL A 49 20.94 14.36 -29.34
C VAL A 49 21.42 14.41 -27.89
N ALA A 50 20.75 15.18 -27.03
CA ALA A 50 21.09 15.26 -25.61
C ALA A 50 20.94 13.90 -24.89
N ALA A 51 19.95 13.09 -25.26
CA ALA A 51 19.75 11.76 -24.70
C ALA A 51 20.71 10.70 -25.25
N GLY A 52 21.35 10.94 -26.40
CA GLY A 52 22.18 9.95 -27.10
C GLY A 52 21.45 8.65 -27.45
N ARG A 53 20.11 8.65 -27.41
CA ARG A 53 19.28 7.45 -27.58
C ARG A 53 18.79 7.36 -29.03
N ARG A 54 19.31 6.38 -29.74
CA ARG A 54 18.72 5.87 -30.98
C ARG A 54 18.05 4.53 -30.69
N PRO A 55 16.88 4.22 -31.26
CA PRO A 55 16.32 2.87 -31.18
C PRO A 55 17.37 1.87 -31.66
N SER A 56 17.57 0.80 -30.90
CA SER A 56 18.61 -0.18 -31.21
C SER A 56 18.27 -1.03 -32.43
N GLY A 57 17.00 -1.01 -32.85
CA GLY A 57 16.47 -1.89 -33.90
C GLY A 57 16.11 -3.28 -33.39
N ILE A 58 16.29 -3.53 -32.09
CA ILE A 58 15.90 -4.77 -31.41
C ILE A 58 14.68 -4.44 -30.54
N PRO A 59 13.48 -4.92 -30.91
CA PRO A 59 12.23 -4.48 -30.28
C PRO A 59 12.19 -4.80 -28.78
N GLU A 60 12.76 -5.92 -28.35
CA GLU A 60 12.81 -6.31 -26.94
C GLU A 60 13.63 -5.32 -26.10
N LYS A 61 14.76 -4.86 -26.64
CA LYS A 61 15.65 -3.92 -25.94
C LYS A 61 15.03 -2.54 -25.85
N ASP A 62 14.41 -2.08 -26.93
CA ASP A 62 13.77 -0.78 -26.99
C ASP A 62 12.53 -0.76 -26.07
N LEU A 63 11.75 -1.85 -26.03
CA LEU A 63 10.63 -2.03 -25.09
C LEU A 63 11.10 -2.08 -23.64
N CYS A 64 12.12 -2.89 -23.32
CA CYS A 64 12.67 -2.97 -21.97
C CYS A 64 13.12 -1.59 -21.46
N SER A 65 13.71 -0.76 -22.33
CA SER A 65 14.10 0.59 -21.97
C SER A 65 12.92 1.51 -21.67
N THR A 66 11.79 1.36 -22.35
CA THR A 66 10.59 2.19 -22.10
C THR A 66 9.86 1.76 -20.84
N VAL A 67 9.78 0.45 -20.56
CA VAL A 67 9.05 -0.09 -19.41
C VAL A 67 9.88 -0.12 -18.11
N ALA A 68 11.21 -0.15 -18.21
CA ALA A 68 12.12 -0.19 -17.05
C ALA A 68 11.78 0.80 -15.93
N PRO A 69 11.54 2.11 -16.16
CA PRO A 69 11.24 3.04 -15.07
C PRO A 69 10.00 2.64 -14.27
N TYR A 70 8.95 2.14 -14.93
CA TYR A 70 7.71 1.73 -14.27
C TYR A 70 7.91 0.46 -13.44
N LEU A 71 8.64 -0.53 -13.97
CA LEU A 71 8.93 -1.77 -13.24
C LEU A 71 9.83 -1.52 -12.02
N LEU A 72 10.80 -0.61 -12.14
CA LEU A 72 11.64 -0.19 -11.02
C LEU A 72 10.81 0.52 -9.95
N GLN A 73 9.92 1.43 -10.35
CA GLN A 73 9.01 2.11 -9.43
C GLN A 73 8.09 1.11 -8.71
N GLN A 74 7.55 0.12 -9.42
CA GLN A 74 6.72 -0.94 -8.84
C GLN A 74 7.51 -1.78 -7.83
N ARG A 75 8.72 -2.21 -8.19
CA ARG A 75 9.61 -2.96 -7.28
C ARG A 75 9.89 -2.16 -6.01
N ASP A 76 10.20 -0.88 -6.14
CA ASP A 76 10.56 -0.04 -4.99
C ASP A 76 9.35 0.25 -4.08
N ALA A 77 8.15 0.34 -4.65
CA ALA A 77 6.92 0.40 -3.85
C ALA A 77 6.70 -0.89 -3.06
N LEU A 78 6.79 -2.05 -3.71
CA LEU A 78 6.65 -3.35 -3.05
C LEU A 78 7.70 -3.54 -1.96
N ARG A 79 8.94 -3.16 -2.22
CA ARG A 79 10.03 -3.25 -1.25
C ARG A 79 9.73 -2.42 0.00
N ARG A 80 9.23 -1.20 -0.15
CA ARG A 80 8.81 -0.35 0.98
C ARG A 80 7.67 -0.98 1.77
N HIS A 81 6.70 -1.61 1.10
CA HIS A 81 5.61 -2.30 1.78
C HIS A 81 6.11 -3.51 2.60
N VAL A 82 7.00 -4.31 2.02
CA VAL A 82 7.61 -5.46 2.71
C VAL A 82 8.41 -4.98 3.92
N GLN A 83 9.31 -4.00 3.75
CA GLN A 83 10.10 -3.44 4.86
C GLN A 83 9.23 -2.87 5.99
N LYS A 84 8.14 -2.16 5.63
CA LYS A 84 7.18 -1.65 6.62
C LYS A 84 6.52 -2.78 7.40
N GLN A 85 6.19 -3.89 6.74
CA GLN A 85 5.59 -5.04 7.40
C GLN A 85 6.60 -5.79 8.27
N GLU A 86 7.83 -5.95 7.80
CA GLU A 86 8.92 -6.58 8.55
C GLU A 86 9.22 -5.82 9.84
N ALA A 87 9.31 -4.49 9.80
CA ALA A 87 9.52 -3.66 10.99
C ALA A 87 8.41 -3.86 12.04
N LYS A 88 7.15 -3.81 11.61
CA LYS A 88 6.00 -4.09 12.50
C LYS A 88 6.04 -5.51 13.06
N ASN A 89 6.40 -6.49 12.24
CA ASN A 89 6.50 -7.88 12.68
C ASN A 89 7.64 -8.05 13.71
N GLN A 90 8.75 -7.34 13.55
CA GLN A 90 9.85 -7.35 14.53
C GLN A 90 9.40 -6.75 15.87
N GLU A 91 8.70 -5.62 15.84
CA GLU A 91 8.10 -5.01 17.05
C GLU A 91 7.14 -5.99 17.74
N LEU A 92 6.20 -6.57 16.99
CA LEU A 92 5.27 -7.57 17.53
C LEU A 92 5.97 -8.81 18.07
N ALA A 93 7.01 -9.31 17.38
CA ALA A 93 7.78 -10.45 17.85
C ALA A 93 8.48 -10.13 19.18
N SER A 94 9.06 -8.94 19.32
CA SER A 94 9.66 -8.49 20.58
C SER A 94 8.63 -8.40 21.71
N ALA A 95 7.43 -7.88 21.43
CA ALA A 95 6.34 -7.79 22.41
C ALA A 95 5.85 -9.19 22.83
N VAL A 96 5.76 -10.13 21.88
CA VAL A 96 5.41 -11.52 22.17
C VAL A 96 6.47 -12.19 23.04
N LEU A 97 7.76 -11.99 22.75
CA LEU A 97 8.84 -12.52 23.58
C LEU A 97 8.82 -11.94 24.99
N ALA A 98 8.61 -10.63 25.13
CA ALA A 98 8.44 -9.98 26.44
C ALA A 98 7.24 -10.55 27.19
N GLY A 99 6.10 -10.73 26.51
CA GLY A 99 4.90 -11.34 27.08
C GLY A 99 5.13 -12.79 27.53
N ARG A 100 5.86 -13.60 26.75
CA ARG A 100 6.20 -14.98 27.14
C ARG A 100 7.02 -15.03 28.43
N ARG A 101 8.04 -14.15 28.55
CA ARG A 101 8.84 -14.03 29.78
C ARG A 101 7.97 -13.67 30.99
N GLN A 102 7.06 -12.71 30.81
CA GLN A 102 6.14 -12.32 31.89
C GLN A 102 5.25 -13.49 32.35
N VAL A 103 4.78 -14.31 31.42
CA VAL A 103 3.98 -15.51 31.74
C VAL A 103 4.82 -16.53 32.49
N GLU A 104 6.07 -16.78 32.06
CA GLU A 104 6.99 -17.69 32.75
C GLU A 104 7.27 -17.24 34.20
N GLU A 105 7.51 -15.95 34.41
CA GLU A 105 7.71 -15.39 35.76
C GLU A 105 6.46 -15.56 36.63
N LEU A 106 5.28 -15.29 36.09
CA LEU A 106 4.02 -15.49 36.81
C LEU A 106 3.79 -16.96 37.15
N GLN A 107 4.11 -17.87 36.24
CA GLN A 107 4.04 -19.31 36.51
C GLN A 107 4.98 -19.71 37.66
N GLN A 108 6.21 -19.21 37.67
CA GLN A 108 7.15 -19.45 38.77
C GLN A 108 6.64 -18.90 40.10
N GLN A 109 6.06 -17.70 40.11
CA GLN A 109 5.47 -17.11 41.32
C GLN A 109 4.29 -17.93 41.84
N VAL A 110 3.41 -18.38 40.95
CA VAL A 110 2.27 -19.24 41.31
C VAL A 110 2.77 -20.56 41.90
N GLN A 111 3.77 -21.17 41.29
CA GLN A 111 4.35 -22.42 41.77
C GLN A 111 5.04 -22.26 43.13
N ALA A 112 5.81 -21.18 43.32
CA ALA A 112 6.45 -20.87 44.60
C ALA A 112 5.41 -20.66 45.72
N ARG A 113 4.33 -19.91 45.45
CA ARG A 113 3.22 -19.74 46.39
C ARG A 113 2.58 -21.08 46.73
N GLN A 114 2.31 -21.92 45.73
CA GLN A 114 1.74 -23.25 45.95
C GLN A 114 2.65 -24.11 46.84
N GLN A 115 3.96 -24.12 46.59
CA GLN A 115 4.92 -24.86 47.41
C GLN A 115 4.98 -24.34 48.84
N ALA A 116 4.98 -23.01 49.04
CA ALA A 116 4.94 -22.40 50.36
C ALA A 116 3.68 -22.83 51.15
N TRP A 117 2.51 -22.81 50.49
CA TRP A 117 1.26 -23.30 51.09
C TRP A 117 1.31 -24.78 51.45
N GLN A 118 1.90 -25.62 50.58
CA GLN A 118 2.08 -27.04 50.88
C GLN A 118 3.02 -27.27 52.06
N ALA A 119 4.11 -26.49 52.16
CA ALA A 119 5.05 -26.58 53.28
C ALA A 119 4.36 -26.24 54.61
N LEU A 120 3.64 -25.11 54.67
CA LEU A 120 2.88 -24.70 55.85
C LEU A 120 1.84 -25.77 56.25
N HIS A 121 1.16 -26.36 55.27
CA HIS A 121 0.19 -27.41 55.54
C HIS A 121 0.84 -28.71 56.06
N ARG A 122 2.04 -29.06 55.60
CA ARG A 122 2.81 -30.19 56.14
C ARG A 122 3.22 -29.93 57.59
N GLU A 123 3.78 -28.77 57.88
CA GLU A 123 4.14 -28.36 59.24
C GLU A 123 2.92 -28.38 60.17
N GLN A 124 1.77 -27.89 59.70
CA GLN A 124 0.53 -27.95 60.48
C GLN A 124 0.13 -29.39 60.81
N ARG A 125 0.24 -30.34 59.87
CA ARG A 125 -0.07 -31.75 60.13
C ARG A 125 0.92 -32.37 61.12
N GLU A 126 2.20 -32.03 61.01
CA GLU A 126 3.24 -32.51 61.93
C GLU A 126 2.98 -32.01 63.35
N LEU A 127 2.70 -30.72 63.53
CA LEU A 127 2.34 -30.15 64.84
C LEU A 127 1.09 -30.81 65.43
N LEU A 128 0.06 -31.04 64.61
CA LEU A 128 -1.15 -31.74 65.05
C LEU A 128 -0.86 -33.21 65.42
N SER A 129 0.10 -33.87 64.78
CA SER A 129 0.49 -35.23 65.13
C SER A 129 1.23 -35.30 66.46
N VAL A 130 2.10 -34.31 66.75
CA VAL A 130 2.79 -34.18 68.04
C VAL A 130 1.80 -33.90 69.17
N LEU A 131 0.84 -33.02 68.95
CA LEU A 131 -0.20 -32.69 69.95
C LEU A 131 -1.21 -33.82 70.19
N ARG A 132 -1.37 -34.75 69.24
CA ARG A 132 -2.32 -35.88 69.32
C ARG A 132 -1.70 -37.17 69.83
N ALA A 133 -0.37 -37.27 69.95
CA ALA A 133 0.27 -38.41 70.59
C ALA A 133 -0.09 -38.42 72.11
N PRO A 134 -0.76 -39.47 72.62
CA PRO A 134 -1.07 -39.57 74.04
C PRO A 134 0.19 -40.00 74.81
N GLU A 135 0.36 -39.46 76.02
CA GLU A 135 1.23 -40.03 77.06
C GLU A 135 0.71 -41.40 77.55
#